data_AF-A0A1Y2T409-F1
#
_entry.id   AF-A0A1Y2T409-F1
#
_cell.length_a   1.000
_cell.length_b   1.000
_cell.length_c   1.000
_cell.angle_alpha   90.00
_cell.angle_beta   90.00
_cell.angle_gamma   90.00
#
_symmetry.space_group_name_H-M   'P 1'
#
loop_
_entity.id
_entity.type
_entity.pdbx_description
1 polymer ?
#
loop_
_entity_poly.entity_id
_entity_poly.type
_entity_poly.pdbx_seq_one_letter_code
_entity_poly.pdbx_strand_id
1 'polypeptide(L)'
;MVRCELAGIDPQDVDVRITDQGVTIRGERKAEEVDRQRGTYRSERFYGAFSRTVSFPVPVDSERAQATFRHGLLEVRAPKRNPDAGPDGRRLNITPLQ
;
A
#
# COMPACT_ATOMS: atom_id res chain seq x y z
N MET A 1 -5.72 9.59 -6.06
CA MET A 1 -4.53 9.35 -5.23
C MET A 1 -4.97 8.64 -3.96
N VAL A 2 -4.21 7.66 -3.50
CA VAL A 2 -4.45 6.92 -2.24
C VAL A 2 -3.23 7.04 -1.36
N ARG A 3 -3.45 7.24 -0.05
CA ARG A 3 -2.40 7.28 0.98
C ARG A 3 -2.71 6.25 2.05
N CYS A 4 -1.69 5.53 2.52
CA CYS A 4 -1.84 4.53 3.56
C CYS A 4 -0.62 4.53 4.48
N GLU A 5 -0.86 4.59 5.78
CA GLU A 5 0.18 4.44 6.79
C GLU A 5 0.55 2.97 6.98
N LEU A 6 1.84 2.70 6.85
CA LEU A 6 2.48 1.38 6.97
C LEU A 6 3.75 1.50 7.81
N ALA A 7 3.73 2.36 8.85
CA ALA A 7 4.88 2.61 9.72
C ALA A 7 5.45 1.32 10.32
N GLY A 8 6.78 1.14 10.23
CA GLY A 8 7.48 -0.04 10.72
C GLY A 8 7.35 -1.30 9.84
N ILE A 9 6.91 -1.14 8.59
CA ILE A 9 6.90 -2.20 7.57
C ILE A 9 7.92 -1.85 6.50
N ASP A 10 8.76 -2.81 6.10
CA ASP A 10 9.65 -2.66 4.94
C ASP A 10 8.79 -2.59 3.66
N PRO A 11 8.95 -1.58 2.79
CA PRO A 11 8.21 -1.51 1.54
C PRO A 11 8.36 -2.76 0.66
N GLN A 12 9.45 -3.52 0.76
CA GLN A 12 9.63 -4.77 0.01
C GLN A 12 8.64 -5.87 0.44
N ASP A 13 8.16 -5.81 1.69
CA ASP A 13 7.17 -6.73 2.25
C ASP A 13 5.72 -6.31 1.93
N VAL A 14 5.53 -5.23 1.17
CA VAL A 14 4.21 -4.71 0.80
C VAL A 14 3.91 -5.04 -0.66
N ASP A 15 2.75 -5.66 -0.88
CA ASP A 15 2.25 -5.97 -2.21
C ASP A 15 1.14 -4.99 -2.61
N VAL A 16 1.39 -4.22 -3.66
CA VAL A 16 0.46 -3.21 -4.20
C VAL A 16 0.02 -3.63 -5.59
N ARG A 17 -1.29 -3.89 -5.73
CA ARG A 17 -1.92 -4.15 -7.03
C ARG A 17 -2.93 -3.08 -7.34
N ILE A 18 -2.92 -2.56 -8.57
CA ILE A 18 -3.85 -1.54 -9.04
C ILE A 18 -4.61 -2.06 -10.25
N THR A 19 -5.88 -1.72 -10.32
CA THR A 19 -6.72 -1.80 -11.52
C THR A 19 -7.24 -0.41 -11.84
N ASP A 20 -7.91 -0.27 -12.97
CA ASP A 20 -8.66 0.94 -13.31
C ASP A 20 -9.71 1.32 -12.24
N GLN A 21 -10.26 0.36 -11.50
CA GLN A 21 -11.30 0.58 -10.48
C GLN A 21 -10.78 0.78 -9.05
N GLY A 22 -9.55 0.38 -8.72
CA GLY A 22 -9.07 0.51 -7.35
C GLY A 22 -7.65 0.01 -7.11
N VAL A 23 -7.18 0.18 -5.88
CA VAL A 23 -5.88 -0.31 -5.42
C VAL A 23 -6.05 -1.25 -4.24
N THR A 24 -5.39 -2.40 -4.30
CA THR A 24 -5.28 -3.37 -3.21
C THR A 24 -3.87 -3.33 -2.62
N ILE A 25 -3.80 -3.17 -1.30
CA ILE A 25 -2.55 -3.07 -0.53
C ILE A 25 -2.56 -4.23 0.47
N ARG A 26 -1.53 -5.08 0.39
CA ARG A 26 -1.35 -6.26 1.25
C ARG A 26 0.01 -6.26 1.91
N GLY A 27 0.08 -6.89 3.07
CA GLY A 27 1.33 -7.12 3.78
C GLY A 27 1.07 -7.72 5.15
N GLU A 28 2.12 -7.81 5.95
CA GLU A 28 2.05 -8.31 7.32
C GLU A 28 2.84 -7.39 8.25
N ARG A 29 2.23 -7.01 9.37
CA ARG A 29 2.91 -6.29 10.43
C ARG A 29 3.36 -7.28 11.50
N LYS A 30 4.67 -7.56 11.53
CA LYS A 30 5.26 -8.48 12.50
C LYS A 30 5.47 -7.77 13.84
N ALA A 31 5.28 -8.51 14.94
CA ALA A 31 5.66 -8.03 16.27
C ALA A 31 7.18 -8.09 16.42
N GLU A 32 7.76 -7.02 16.99
CA GLU A 32 9.19 -6.97 17.30
C GLU A 32 9.51 -7.98 18.42
N GLU A 33 10.71 -8.59 18.39
CA GLU A 33 11.11 -9.54 19.44
C GLU A 33 11.15 -8.91 20.83
N VAL A 34 11.47 -7.61 20.91
CA VAL A 34 11.44 -6.83 22.15
C VAL A 34 10.05 -6.83 22.78
N ASP A 35 9.00 -6.73 21.96
CA ASP A 35 7.60 -6.76 22.39
C ASP A 35 7.20 -8.13 22.97
N ARG A 36 7.91 -9.20 22.58
CA ARG A 36 7.66 -10.58 23.04
C ARG A 36 8.51 -11.01 24.24
N GLN A 37 9.71 -10.44 24.41
CA GLN A 37 10.70 -10.92 25.39
C GLN A 37 10.86 -10.03 26.62
N ARG A 38 10.61 -8.72 26.51
CA ARG A 38 10.55 -7.82 27.68
C ARG A 38 9.07 -7.57 27.97
N GLY A 39 8.69 -7.54 29.23
CA GLY A 39 7.30 -7.36 29.66
C GLY A 39 6.70 -6.06 29.14
N THR A 40 6.21 -6.09 27.89
CA THR A 40 5.49 -5.00 27.25
C THR A 40 4.29 -4.70 28.12
N TYR A 41 4.31 -3.54 28.79
CA TYR A 41 3.22 -3.16 29.68
C TYR A 41 1.90 -3.04 28.90
N ARG A 42 1.95 -2.52 27.67
CA ARG A 42 0.82 -2.41 26.75
C ARG A 42 1.29 -2.14 25.31
N SER A 43 0.63 -2.75 24.33
CA SER A 43 0.82 -2.43 22.91
C SER A 43 -0.53 -2.05 22.27
N GLU A 44 -0.56 -0.93 21.55
CA GLU A 44 -1.74 -0.47 20.79
C GLU A 44 -1.55 -0.68 19.28
N ARG A 45 -0.42 -1.27 18.88
CA ARG A 45 -0.14 -1.62 17.49
C ARG A 45 -0.95 -2.87 17.14
N PHE A 46 -1.62 -2.84 15.99
CA PHE A 46 -2.09 -4.07 15.36
C PHE A 46 -0.89 -4.92 14.93
N TYR A 47 -0.99 -6.24 15.02
CA TYR A 47 -0.03 -7.18 14.47
C TYR A 47 -0.76 -8.25 13.66
N GLY A 48 -0.14 -8.70 12.58
CA GLY A 48 -0.67 -9.70 11.67
C GLY A 48 -0.86 -9.18 10.23
N ALA A 49 -1.46 -10.04 9.41
CA ALA A 49 -1.70 -9.78 8.00
C ALA A 49 -2.78 -8.69 7.81
N PHE A 50 -2.62 -7.89 6.75
CA PHE A 50 -3.63 -6.95 6.31
C PHE A 50 -3.83 -7.05 4.79
N SER A 51 -5.06 -6.81 4.36
CA SER A 51 -5.43 -6.63 2.95
C SER A 51 -6.53 -5.59 2.89
N ARG A 52 -6.27 -4.47 2.21
CA ARG A 52 -7.25 -3.39 2.06
C ARG A 52 -7.38 -3.05 0.58
N THR A 53 -8.61 -2.86 0.13
CA THR A 53 -8.90 -2.38 -1.21
C THR A 53 -9.58 -1.03 -1.11
N VAL A 54 -9.05 -0.05 -1.84
CA VAL A 54 -9.61 1.29 -1.94
C VAL A 54 -10.07 1.49 -3.38
N SER A 55 -11.39 1.62 -3.58
CA SER A 55 -11.96 1.90 -4.89
C SER A 55 -11.71 3.36 -5.29
N PHE A 56 -11.47 3.59 -6.58
CA PHE A 56 -11.44 4.92 -7.14
C PHE A 56 -12.87 5.39 -7.45
N PRO A 57 -13.16 6.69 -7.31
CA PRO A 57 -14.47 7.23 -7.67
C PRO A 57 -14.69 7.26 -9.20
N VAL A 58 -13.62 7.13 -9.98
CA VAL A 58 -13.63 7.09 -11.45
C VAL A 58 -12.51 6.16 -11.94
N PRO A 59 -12.62 5.59 -13.15
CA PRO A 59 -11.56 4.79 -13.73
C PRO A 59 -10.22 5.55 -13.84
N VAL A 60 -9.12 4.87 -13.53
CA VAL A 60 -7.75 5.41 -13.65
C VAL A 60 -6.93 4.64 -14.68
N ASP A 61 -5.86 5.27 -15.17
CA ASP A 61 -4.85 4.61 -15.98
C ASP A 61 -3.83 3.92 -15.05
N SER A 62 -3.97 2.59 -14.93
CA SER A 62 -3.11 1.76 -14.10
C SER A 62 -1.69 1.62 -14.67
N GLU A 63 -1.51 1.73 -15.97
CA GLU A 63 -0.19 1.62 -16.61
C GLU A 63 0.70 2.78 -16.20
N ARG A 64 0.13 3.98 -16.09
CA ARG A 64 0.85 5.19 -15.65
C ARG A 64 0.88 5.38 -14.13
N ALA A 65 0.39 4.42 -13.36
CA ALA A 65 0.38 4.52 -11.91
C ALA A 65 1.78 4.34 -11.29
N GLN A 66 2.00 5.02 -10.17
CA GLN A 66 3.25 5.00 -9.42
C GLN A 66 2.97 4.81 -7.93
N ALA A 67 3.84 4.06 -7.27
CA ALA A 67 3.82 3.86 -5.82
C ALA A 67 5.13 4.35 -5.22
N THR A 68 5.05 5.20 -4.21
CA THR A 68 6.21 5.74 -3.50
C THR A 68 6.07 5.54 -2.00
N PHE A 69 7.18 5.38 -1.30
CA PHE A 69 7.16 5.15 0.14
C PHE A 69 8.17 6.05 0.85
N ARG A 70 7.70 6.79 1.86
CA ARG A 70 8.53 7.70 2.63
C ARG A 70 8.04 7.77 4.07
N HIS A 71 8.96 7.62 5.04
CA HIS A 71 8.67 7.75 6.48
C HIS A 71 7.45 6.92 6.95
N GLY A 72 7.29 5.70 6.43
CA GLY A 72 6.16 4.83 6.79
C GLY A 72 4.85 5.14 6.07
N LEU A 73 4.84 6.05 5.10
CA LEU A 73 3.67 6.40 4.30
C LEU A 73 3.83 5.89 2.87
N LEU A 74 2.88 5.05 2.43
CA LEU A 74 2.72 4.66 1.03
C LEU A 74 1.82 5.67 0.32
N GLU A 75 2.28 6.22 -0.80
CA GLU A 75 1.47 7.01 -1.73
C GLU A 75 1.32 6.28 -3.07
N VAL A 76 0.07 6.06 -3.50
CA VAL A 76 -0.25 5.54 -4.84
C VAL A 76 -0.92 6.64 -5.66
N ARG A 77 -0.30 6.97 -6.79
CA ARG A 77 -0.74 8.02 -7.73
C ARG A 77 -1.03 7.38 -9.08
N ALA A 78 -2.23 7.63 -9.61
CA ALA A 78 -2.65 7.21 -10.94
C ALA A 78 -3.45 8.35 -11.58
N PRO A 79 -3.19 8.69 -12.86
CA PRO A 79 -4.00 9.67 -13.57
C PRO A 79 -5.38 9.09 -13.88
N LYS A 80 -6.38 9.98 -14.05
CA LYS A 80 -7.69 9.56 -14.55
C LYS A 80 -7.53 8.96 -15.95
N ARG A 81 -8.35 7.97 -16.24
CA ARG A 81 -8.32 7.31 -17.55
C ARG A 81 -8.94 8.21 -18.63
N ASN A 82 -8.40 8.11 -19.85
CA ASN A 82 -9.10 8.57 -21.04
C ASN A 82 -10.28 7.61 -21.35
N PRO A 83 -11.48 8.07 -21.73
CA PRO A 83 -12.64 7.19 -21.94
C PRO A 83 -12.45 6.09 -22.99
N ASP A 84 -11.57 6.29 -23.97
CA ASP A 84 -11.35 5.37 -25.09
C ASP A 84 -10.41 4.20 -24.78
N ALA A 85 -9.83 4.15 -23.57
CA ALA A 85 -8.93 3.09 -23.15
C ALA A 85 -9.70 1.92 -22.49
N GLY A 86 -9.45 0.68 -22.92
CA GLY A 86 -10.08 -0.56 -22.38
C GLY A 86 -9.37 -1.09 -21.13
N PRO A 87 -10.04 -1.78 -20.18
CA PRO A 87 -9.61 -2.08 -18.80
C PRO A 87 -8.21 -2.69 -18.64
N ASP A 88 -7.48 -2.24 -17.60
CA ASP A 88 -6.12 -2.68 -17.30
C ASP A 88 -5.90 -2.91 -15.78
N GLY A 89 -4.83 -3.61 -15.43
CA GLY A 89 -4.39 -3.78 -14.05
C GLY A 89 -3.02 -4.44 -13.94
N ARG A 90 -2.25 -4.07 -12.91
CA ARG A 90 -0.88 -4.58 -12.69
C ARG A 90 -0.42 -4.46 -11.24
N ARG A 91 0.71 -5.11 -10.94
CA ARG A 91 1.47 -4.90 -9.70
C ARG A 91 2.31 -3.62 -9.82
N LEU A 92 2.36 -2.83 -8.75
CA LEU A 92 3.23 -1.66 -8.65
C LEU A 92 4.50 -2.01 -7.87
N ASN A 93 5.65 -1.67 -8.44
CA ASN A 93 6.89 -1.60 -7.67
C ASN A 93 6.83 -0.34 -6.79
N ILE A 94 7.21 -0.49 -5.53
CA ILE A 94 7.27 0.63 -4.60
C ILE A 94 8.65 1.26 -4.71
N THR A 95 8.70 2.56 -5.01
CA THR A 95 9.94 3.34 -5.01
C THR A 95 10.15 3.98 -3.63
N PRO A 96 11.18 3.58 -2.87
CA PRO A 96 11.56 4.29 -1.65
C PRO A 96 12.02 5.70 -1.98
N LEU A 97 11.53 6.68 -1.24
CA LEU A 97 12.01 8.06 -1.30
C LEU A 97 12.89 8.33 -0.08
N GLN A 98 13.98 9.09 -0.29
CA GLN A 98 14.87 9.52 0.80
C GLN A 98 14.22 10.56 1.72
#